data_AF-A0A535RT16-F1
#
_entry.id   AF-A0A535RT16-F1
#
_cell.length_a   1.000
_cell.length_b   1.000
_cell.length_c   1.000
_cell.angle_alpha   90.00
_cell.angle_beta   90.00
_cell.angle_gamma   90.00
#
_symmetry.space_group_name_H-M   'P 1'
#
loop_
_entity.id
_entity.type
_entity.pdbx_description
1 polymer ?
#
loop_
_entity_poly.entity_id
_entity_poly.type
_entity_poly.pdbx_seq_one_letter_code
_entity_poly.pdbx_strand_id
1 'polypeptide(L)' 'QGTVYPVLHRLEREGLIRSGWQEHAGRQRRLYELTSDGRKRLRTDRAHFQRFARGVLGVIGEAR' A
#
# COMPACT_ATOMS: atom_id res chain seq x y z
N GLN A 1 9.01 -15.94 -7.19
CA GLN A 1 9.71 -14.91 -6.38
C GLN A 1 8.65 -13.96 -5.80
N GLY A 2 8.09 -14.26 -4.63
CA GLY A 2 6.95 -13.52 -4.08
C GLY A 2 7.38 -12.23 -3.38
N THR A 3 7.03 -11.07 -3.95
CA THR A 3 7.41 -9.74 -3.43
C THR A 3 6.43 -9.20 -2.38
N VAL A 4 5.28 -9.85 -2.19
CA VAL A 4 4.21 -9.35 -1.33
C VAL A 4 4.58 -9.44 0.15
N TYR A 5 5.01 -10.60 0.63
CA TYR A 5 5.30 -10.80 2.06
C TYR A 5 6.43 -9.90 2.59
N PRO A 6 7.57 -9.71 1.88
CA PRO A 6 8.59 -8.77 2.32
C PRO A 6 8.07 -7.34 2.48
N VAL A 7 7.20 -6.89 1.56
CA VAL A 7 6.58 -5.55 1.64
C VAL A 7 5.63 -5.45 2.83
N LEU A 8 4.78 -6.46 3.05
CA LEU A 8 3.88 -6.49 4.21
C LEU A 8 4.66 -6.45 5.54
N HIS A 9 5.72 -7.23 5.67
CA HIS A 9 6.56 -7.21 6.86
C HIS A 9 7.23 -5.86 7.10
N ARG A 10 7.68 -5.21 6.03
CA ARG A 10 8.25 -3.86 6.14
C ARG A 10 7.21 -2.84 6.59
N LEU A 11 6.02 -2.85 5.97
CA LEU A 11 4.94 -1.93 6.33
C LEU A 11 4.47 -2.14 7.79
N GLU A 12 4.46 -3.39 8.26
CA GLU A 12 4.12 -3.71 9.64
C GLU A 12 5.21 -3.24 10.61
N ARG A 13 6.49 -3.46 10.28
CA ARG A 13 7.63 -2.92 11.05
C ARG A 13 7.64 -1.39 11.12
N GLU A 14 7.20 -0.71 10.07
CA GLU A 14 7.05 0.75 10.04
C GLU A 14 5.78 1.24 10.77
N GLY A 15 4.95 0.34 11.32
CA GLY A 15 3.71 0.69 12.02
C GLY A 15 2.58 1.20 11.12
N LEU A 16 2.73 1.04 9.79
CA LEU A 16 1.77 1.52 8.81
C LEU A 16 0.61 0.54 8.62
N ILE A 17 0.84 -0.75 8.86
CA ILE A 17 -0.21 -1.77 8.92
C ILE A 17 -0.12 -2.53 10.24
N ARG A 18 -1.25 -3.08 10.67
CA ARG A 18 -1.34 -4.11 11.70
C ARG A 18 -1.86 -5.40 11.09
N SER A 19 -1.57 -6.53 11.71
CA SER A 19 -2.13 -7.81 11.28
C SER A 19 -2.83 -8.57 12.40
N GLY A 20 -3.73 -9.47 12.00
CA GLY A 20 -4.41 -10.38 12.90
C GLY A 20 -4.72 -11.70 12.20
N TRP A 21 -4.86 -12.77 12.97
CA TRP A 21 -5.33 -14.05 12.46
C TRP A 21 -6.86 -14.05 12.48
N GLN A 22 -7.45 -14.41 11.35
CA GLN A 22 -8.89 -14.61 11.24
C GLN A 22 -9.14 -15.99 10.63
N GLU A 23 -10.08 -16.73 11.22
CA GLU A 23 -10.57 -17.95 10.63
C GLU A 23 -11.52 -17.60 9.48
N HIS A 24 -11.27 -18.20 8.32
CA HIS A 24 -12.12 -18.03 7.15
C HIS A 24 -12.27 -19.38 6.44
N ALA A 25 -13.49 -19.92 6.49
CA ALA A 25 -13.85 -21.23 5.92
C ALA A 25 -12.94 -22.37 6.43
N GLY A 26 -12.76 -22.47 7.76
CA GLY A 26 -11.96 -23.52 8.40
C GLY A 26 -10.44 -23.40 8.19
N ARG A 27 -9.95 -22.29 7.62
CA ARG A 27 -8.52 -22.02 7.47
C ARG A 27 -8.16 -20.67 8.08
N GLN A 28 -7.07 -20.62 8.84
CA GLN A 28 -6.54 -19.36 9.35
C GLN A 28 -5.87 -18.56 8.23
N ARG A 29 -6.23 -17.27 8.14
CA ARG A 29 -5.63 -16.29 7.24
C ARG A 29 -5.15 -15.11 8.06
N ARG A 30 -3.96 -14.60 7.72
CA ARG A 30 -3.45 -13.37 8.30
C ARG A 30 -4.03 -12.19 7.52
N LEU A 31 -4.88 -11.41 8.16
CA LEU A 31 -5.43 -10.18 7.60
C LEU A 31 -4.59 -8.99 8.02
N TYR A 32 -4.54 -7.98 7.14
CA TYR A 32 -3.78 -6.77 7.35
C TYR A 32 -4.68 -5.56 7.19
N GLU A 33 -4.51 -4.58 8.06
CA GLU A 33 -5.29 -3.35 8.07
C GLU A 33 -4.37 -2.14 8.21
N LEU A 34 -4.71 -1.05 7.53
CA LEU A 34 -4.00 0.22 7.71
C LEU A 34 -4.24 0.77 9.12
N THR A 35 -3.15 1.17 9.77
CA THR A 35 -3.22 1.98 10.99
C THR A 35 -3.61 3.42 10.64
N SER A 36 -3.86 4.24 11.66
CA SER A 36 -4.08 5.69 11.47
C SER A 36 -2.91 6.36 10.76
N ASP A 37 -1.67 5.97 11.08
CA ASP A 37 -0.47 6.50 10.42
C ASP A 37 -0.27 5.92 9.03
N GLY A 38 -0.62 4.64 8.83
CA GLY A 38 -0.73 4.03 7.50
C GLY A 38 -1.66 4.80 6.58
N ARG A 39 -2.84 5.19 7.06
CA ARG A 39 -3.79 6.00 6.29
C ARG A 39 -3.24 7.39 5.96
N LYS A 40 -2.52 8.04 6.90
CA LYS A 40 -1.86 9.34 6.63
C LYS A 40 -0.79 9.19 5.55
N ARG A 41 0.10 8.20 5.70
CA ARG A 41 1.17 7.90 4.75
C ARG A 41 0.63 7.59 3.35
N LEU A 42 -0.41 6.76 3.27
CA LEU A 42 -1.05 6.40 2.00
C LEU A 42 -1.59 7.64 1.25
N ARG A 43 -2.16 8.62 1.95
CA ARG A 43 -2.62 9.86 1.30
C ARG A 43 -1.46 10.63 0.68
N THR A 44 -0.35 10.77 1.41
CA THR A 44 0.86 11.44 0.93
C THR A 44 1.46 10.72 -0.27
N ASP A 45 1.64 9.40 -0.16
CA ASP A 45 2.22 8.58 -1.23
C ASP A 45 1.34 8.58 -2.48
N ARG A 46 0.01 8.55 -2.32
CA ARG A 46 -0.94 8.67 -3.45
C ARG A 46 -0.84 10.03 -4.13
N ALA A 47 -0.71 11.11 -3.36
CA ALA A 47 -0.52 12.44 -3.92
C ALA A 47 0.80 12.56 -4.68
N HIS A 48 1.89 11.97 -4.17
CA HIS A 48 3.18 11.87 -4.86
C HIS A 48 3.06 11.10 -6.17
N PHE A 49 2.44 9.92 -6.12
CA PHE A 49 2.24 9.09 -7.29
C PHE A 49 1.42 9.81 -8.37
N GLN A 50 0.35 10.49 -7.99
CA GLN A 50 -0.45 11.27 -8.94
C GLN A 50 0.34 12.42 -9.57
N ARG A 51 1.17 13.13 -8.80
CA ARG A 51 2.05 14.17 -9.34
C ARG A 51 3.05 13.60 -10.34
N PHE A 52 3.68 12.49 -9.98
CA PHE A 52 4.63 11.79 -10.85
C PHE A 52 3.95 11.31 -12.14
N ALA A 53 2.82 10.61 -12.02
CA ALA A 53 2.08 10.09 -13.16
C ALA A 53 1.63 11.20 -14.11
N ARG A 54 1.15 12.34 -13.59
CA ARG A 54 0.84 13.51 -14.42
C ARG A 54 2.05 14.06 -15.16
N GLY A 55 3.22 14.12 -14.51
CA GLY A 55 4.45 14.55 -15.17
C GLY A 55 4.85 13.62 -16.31
N VAL A 56 4.79 12.31 -16.08
CA VAL A 56 5.07 11.28 -17.10
C VAL A 56 4.09 11.38 -18.26
N LEU A 57 2.78 11.47 -18.00
CA LEU A 57 1.75 11.59 -19.03
C LEU A 57 1.88 12.90 -19.82
N GLY A 58 2.28 14.00 -19.18
CA GLY A 58 2.56 15.26 -19.85
C GLY A 58 3.74 15.17 -20.82
N VAL A 59 4.75 14.34 -20.53
CA VAL A 59 5.89 14.09 -21.44
C VAL A 59 5.52 13.14 -22.57
N ILE A 60 4.70 12.12 -22.29
CA ILE A 60 4.30 11.10 -23.27
C ILE A 60 3.21 11.60 -24.22
N GLY A 61 2.50 12.68 -23.88
CA GLY A 61 1.62 13.38 -24.81
C GLY A 61 0.21 12.82 -24.86
N GLU A 62 -0.58 13.09 -23.82
CA GLU A 62 -2.00 13.44 -23.97
C GLU A 62 -2.24 14.84 -23.40
N ALA A 63 -1.36 15.77 -23.75
CA ALA A 63 -1.72 17.18 -23.79
C ALA A 63 -2.50 17.38 -25.10
N ARG A 64 -3.82 17.23 -25.03
CA ARG A 64 -4.69 17.88 -26.01
C ARG A 64 -4.92 19.32 -25.59
#